data_AF-A0AAN8WB43-F1
#
_entry.id   AF-A0AAN8WB43-F1
#
_cell.length_a   1.000
_cell.length_b   1.000
_cell.length_c   1.000
_cell.angle_alpha   90.00
_cell.angle_beta   90.00
_cell.angle_gamma   90.00
#
_symmetry.space_group_name_H-M   'P 1'
#
loop_
_entity.id
_entity.type
_entity.pdbx_description
1 polymer ?
#
loop_
_entity_poly.entity_id
_entity_poly.type
_entity_poly.pdbx_seq_one_letter_code
_entity_poly.pdbx_strand_id
1 'polypeptide(L)'
;MRETQGYSVFLCLFLMFNSSFGRFMVEKNSLKVTSPESLKDVYECAIGNFGVPQYGGTMVGTVVYPQANQKACKTFSDFDLSFKSKPGGLPTFLLVDRGGSLSLSLSHI
;
A
#
# COMPACT_ATOMS: atom_id res chain seq x y z
N MET A 1 15.71 -31.80 -35.70
CA MET A 1 16.34 -30.69 -34.95
C MET A 1 15.68 -29.32 -35.15
N ARG A 2 14.76 -29.10 -36.10
CA ARG A 2 14.02 -27.80 -36.23
C ARG A 2 12.73 -27.72 -35.40
N GLU A 3 12.02 -28.84 -35.27
CA GLU A 3 10.77 -28.95 -34.48
C GLU A 3 10.95 -28.66 -32.98
N THR A 4 12.00 -29.19 -32.37
CA THR A 4 12.30 -29.02 -30.93
C THR A 4 12.67 -27.58 -30.55
N GLN A 5 13.22 -26.83 -31.50
CA GLN A 5 13.64 -25.44 -31.31
C GLN A 5 12.44 -24.50 -31.31
N GLY A 6 11.44 -24.77 -32.17
CA GLY A 6 10.17 -24.04 -32.18
C GLY A 6 9.38 -24.23 -30.88
N TYR A 7 9.32 -25.46 -30.38
CA TYR A 7 8.69 -25.75 -29.08
C TYR A 7 9.37 -25.05 -27.91
N SER A 8 10.70 -25.03 -27.88
CA SER A 8 11.46 -24.33 -26.82
C SER A 8 11.25 -22.82 -26.85
N VAL A 9 11.21 -22.20 -28.03
CA VAL A 9 10.93 -20.77 -28.18
C VAL A 9 9.49 -20.44 -27.79
N PHE A 10 8.52 -21.29 -28.20
CA PHE A 10 7.11 -21.12 -27.84
C PHE A 10 6.87 -21.26 -26.33
N LEU A 11 7.53 -22.23 -25.69
CA LEU A 11 7.48 -22.41 -24.24
C LEU A 11 8.08 -21.22 -23.48
N CYS A 12 9.23 -20.69 -23.94
CA CYS A 12 9.83 -19.48 -23.38
C CYS A 12 8.91 -18.24 -23.52
N LEU A 13 8.25 -18.09 -24.68
CA LEU A 13 7.30 -17.00 -24.92
C LEU A 13 6.08 -17.09 -23.99
N PHE A 14 5.61 -18.31 -23.72
CA PHE A 14 4.48 -18.56 -22.81
C PHE A 14 4.83 -18.25 -21.34
N LEU A 15 6.06 -18.57 -20.92
CA LEU A 15 6.53 -18.30 -19.56
C LEU A 15 6.69 -16.79 -19.27
N MET A 16 7.02 -15.98 -20.27
CA MET A 16 7.15 -14.52 -20.15
C MET A 16 5.80 -13.79 -20.05
N PHE A 17 4.68 -14.47 -20.34
CA PHE A 17 3.33 -13.87 -20.31
C PHE A 17 2.65 -13.93 -18.92
N ASN A 18 3.36 -14.39 -17.88
CA ASN A 18 2.86 -14.40 -16.51
C ASN A 18 2.92 -13.00 -15.89
N SER A 19 2.09 -12.08 -16.38
CA SER A 19 1.76 -10.87 -15.64
C SER A 19 0.89 -11.27 -14.46
N SER A 20 1.49 -11.47 -13.28
CA SER A 20 0.74 -11.67 -12.04
C SER A 20 0.01 -10.37 -11.69
N PHE A 21 -1.24 -10.26 -12.12
CA PHE A 21 -2.13 -9.22 -11.62
C PHE A 21 -2.49 -9.55 -10.17
N GLY A 22 -1.66 -9.09 -9.24
CA GLY A 22 -2.00 -9.06 -7.82
C GLY A 22 -3.25 -8.20 -7.64
N ARG A 23 -4.39 -8.84 -7.36
CA ARG A 23 -5.59 -8.12 -6.95
C ARG A 23 -5.44 -7.82 -5.47
N PHE A 24 -5.51 -6.55 -5.09
CA PHE A 24 -5.73 -6.20 -3.70
C PHE A 24 -7.09 -6.77 -3.31
N MET A 25 -7.12 -7.80 -2.46
CA MET A 25 -8.33 -8.22 -1.77
C MET A 25 -8.61 -7.15 -0.73
N VAL A 26 -9.42 -6.19 -1.15
CA VAL A 26 -9.87 -5.09 -0.32
C VAL A 26 -11.14 -5.53 0.38
N GLU A 27 -11.11 -5.57 1.71
CA GLU A 27 -12.33 -5.66 2.49
C GLU A 27 -12.90 -4.25 2.68
N LYS A 28 -14.23 -4.13 2.54
CA LYS A 28 -14.93 -2.91 2.94
C LYS A 28 -14.88 -2.81 4.45
N ASN A 29 -14.32 -1.71 4.95
CA ASN A 29 -14.31 -1.41 6.38
C ASN A 29 -14.65 0.06 6.59
N SER A 30 -14.69 0.48 7.85
CA SER A 30 -15.00 1.83 8.27
C SER A 30 -13.77 2.54 8.82
N LEU A 31 -13.59 3.80 8.43
CA LEU A 31 -12.64 4.73 9.00
C LEU A 31 -13.42 5.81 9.73
N LYS A 32 -13.22 5.93 11.05
CA LYS A 32 -13.88 6.96 11.85
C LYS A 32 -12.95 8.14 12.11
N VAL A 33 -13.35 9.33 11.69
CA VAL A 33 -12.66 10.58 12.03
C VAL A 33 -13.26 11.11 13.33
N THR A 34 -12.41 11.34 14.33
CA THR A 34 -12.85 11.78 15.66
C THR A 34 -12.72 13.30 15.87
N SER A 35 -11.84 13.96 15.10
CA SER A 35 -11.52 15.38 15.20
C SER A 35 -10.87 15.86 13.89
N PRO A 36 -11.05 17.14 13.48
CA PRO A 36 -11.90 18.19 14.07
C PRO A 36 -13.39 17.92 13.85
N GLU A 37 -14.27 18.64 14.57
CA GLU A 37 -15.73 18.44 14.51
C GLU A 37 -16.31 18.62 13.11
N SER A 38 -15.71 19.46 12.28
CA SER A 38 -16.13 19.70 10.88
C SER A 38 -15.99 18.48 9.97
N LEU A 39 -15.12 17.52 10.31
CA LEU A 39 -14.84 16.31 9.52
C LEU A 39 -15.20 15.04 10.30
N LYS A 40 -15.83 15.18 11.47
CA LYS A 40 -16.12 14.06 12.36
C LYS A 40 -17.28 13.23 11.79
N ASP A 41 -16.93 12.11 11.18
CA ASP A 41 -17.91 11.14 10.68
C ASP A 41 -17.27 9.74 10.53
N VAL A 42 -18.09 8.77 10.14
CA VAL A 42 -17.67 7.43 9.73
C VAL A 42 -17.67 7.34 8.21
N TYR A 43 -16.50 7.12 7.63
CA TYR A 43 -16.30 7.00 6.19
C TYR A 43 -16.09 5.54 5.79
N GLU A 44 -16.53 5.19 4.60
CA GLU A 44 -16.19 3.90 3.99
C GLU A 44 -14.73 3.92 3.52
N CYS A 45 -13.99 2.84 3.81
CA CYS A 45 -12.63 2.69 3.36
C CYS A 45 -12.33 1.27 2.86
N ALA A 46 -11.31 1.21 2.02
CA ALA A 46 -10.72 0.00 1.51
C ALA A 46 -9.53 -0.37 2.42
N ILE A 47 -9.61 -1.47 3.16
CA ILE A 47 -8.49 -1.97 3.96
C ILE A 47 -7.85 -3.16 3.26
N GLY A 48 -6.54 -3.09 3.06
CA GLY A 48 -5.77 -4.22 2.56
C GLY A 48 -5.62 -5.28 3.65
N ASN A 49 -5.69 -6.55 3.27
CA ASN A 49 -5.48 -7.70 4.15
C ASN A 49 -3.99 -7.95 4.52
N PHE A 50 -3.13 -6.94 4.37
CA PHE A 50 -1.70 -7.00 4.66
C PHE A 50 -1.37 -6.00 5.77
N GLY A 51 -0.46 -6.36 6.68
CA GLY A 51 -0.03 -5.49 7.78
C GLY A 51 -1.06 -5.31 8.90
N VAL A 52 -2.24 -5.92 8.80
CA VAL A 52 -3.24 -6.02 9.87
C VAL A 52 -3.07 -7.34 10.64
N PRO A 53 -3.26 -7.36 11.97
CA PRO A 53 -3.25 -8.61 12.73
C PRO A 53 -4.37 -9.55 12.27
N GLN A 54 -4.16 -10.87 12.37
CA GLN A 54 -5.19 -11.88 12.02
C GLN A 54 -6.37 -11.91 13.01
N TYR A 55 -6.29 -11.14 14.10
CA TYR A 55 -7.36 -10.93 15.06
C TYR A 55 -7.89 -9.50 14.92
N GLY A 56 -9.18 -9.31 15.16
CA GLY A 56 -9.82 -8.00 15.09
C GLY A 56 -9.21 -7.00 16.07
N GLY A 57 -9.18 -5.73 15.68
CA GLY A 57 -8.65 -4.65 16.51
C GLY A 57 -8.99 -3.26 15.96
N THR A 58 -8.72 -2.23 16.76
CA THR A 58 -8.90 -0.83 16.36
C THR A 58 -7.62 -0.07 16.67
N MET A 59 -7.13 0.71 15.71
CA MET A 59 -5.99 1.60 15.88
C MET A 59 -6.48 3.05 15.87
N VAL A 60 -6.12 3.82 16.89
CA VAL A 60 -6.43 5.25 16.99
C VAL A 60 -5.12 6.02 16.86
N GLY A 61 -5.11 7.05 16.03
CA GLY A 61 -3.90 7.77 15.65
C GLY A 61 -4.20 9.17 15.13
N THR A 62 -3.14 9.87 14.74
CA THR A 62 -3.23 11.22 14.14
C THR A 62 -2.84 11.17 12.68
N VAL A 63 -3.49 11.97 11.84
CA VAL A 63 -3.22 12.02 10.41
C VAL A 63 -2.21 13.12 10.09
N VAL A 64 -1.18 12.80 9.31
CA VAL A 64 -0.19 13.75 8.82
C VAL A 64 -0.12 13.68 7.29
N TYR A 65 -0.17 14.83 6.63
CA TYR A 65 0.11 14.95 5.21
C TYR A 65 1.55 15.45 5.03
N PRO A 66 2.41 14.72 4.31
CA PRO A 66 3.83 15.06 4.21
C PRO A 66 4.04 16.29 3.30
N GLN A 67 5.02 17.14 3.66
CA GLN A 67 5.33 18.35 2.89
C GLN A 67 6.04 18.05 1.56
N ALA A 68 6.73 16.91 1.47
CA ALA A 68 7.38 16.42 0.27
C ALA A 68 7.13 14.91 0.11
N ASN A 69 7.33 14.38 -1.09
CA ASN A 69 7.08 12.97 -1.39
C ASN A 69 5.64 12.52 -1.06
N GLN A 70 4.64 13.36 -1.38
CA GLN A 70 3.22 13.13 -1.12
C GLN A 70 2.68 11.83 -1.74
N LYS A 71 3.28 11.39 -2.84
CA LYS A 71 2.96 10.14 -3.52
C LYS A 71 3.68 8.90 -2.96
N ALA A 72 4.58 9.11 -1.99
CA ALA A 72 5.39 8.07 -1.35
C ALA A 72 6.18 7.16 -2.32
N CYS A 73 6.55 7.67 -3.51
CA CYS A 73 7.30 6.90 -4.53
C CYS A 73 8.80 6.82 -4.27
N LYS A 74 9.32 7.62 -3.34
CA LYS A 74 10.72 7.65 -2.91
C LYS A 74 10.81 7.41 -1.41
N THR A 75 12.02 7.20 -0.89
CA THR A 75 12.22 7.09 0.55
C THR A 75 12.08 8.46 1.21
N PHE A 76 11.40 8.52 2.36
CA PHE A 76 11.22 9.79 3.08
C PHE A 76 12.52 10.35 3.70
N SER A 77 13.54 9.51 3.89
CA SER A 77 14.88 9.93 4.32
C SER A 77 15.55 10.89 3.35
N ASP A 78 15.25 10.78 2.04
CA ASP A 78 15.83 11.65 1.00
C ASP A 78 15.33 13.09 1.12
N PHE A 79 14.30 13.30 1.94
CA PHE A 79 13.65 14.60 2.20
C PHE A 79 13.79 15.00 3.68
N ASP A 80 14.63 14.32 4.46
CA ASP A 80 14.80 14.52 5.90
C ASP A 80 13.47 14.41 6.70
N LEU A 81 12.53 13.59 6.22
CA LEU A 81 11.22 13.37 6.86
C LEU A 81 11.19 12.07 7.67
N SER A 82 10.65 12.14 8.90
CA SER A 82 10.41 10.99 9.77
C SER A 82 9.03 11.09 10.43
N PHE A 83 8.27 9.99 10.41
CA PHE A 83 6.91 9.91 10.96
C PHE A 83 6.80 9.05 12.22
N LYS A 84 7.93 8.70 12.83
CA LYS A 84 7.94 7.96 14.10
C LYS A 84 7.24 8.79 15.17
N SER A 85 6.18 8.24 15.76
CA SER A 85 5.50 8.87 16.89
C SER A 85 6.42 8.93 18.11
N LYS A 86 6.20 9.94 18.96
CA LYS A 86 6.90 10.03 20.25
C LYS A 86 6.42 8.87 21.16
N PRO A 87 7.30 8.30 22.00
CA PRO A 87 6.89 7.33 23.01
C PRO A 87 5.74 7.88 23.87
N GLY A 88 4.67 7.09 24.05
CA GLY A 88 3.46 7.51 24.76
C GLY A 88 2.50 8.42 23.97
N GLY A 89 2.87 8.81 22.74
CA GLY A 89 2.00 9.54 21.83
C GLY A 89 1.13 8.63 20.97
N LEU A 90 0.14 9.22 20.30
CA LEU A 90 -0.67 8.53 19.31
C LEU A 90 0.19 8.13 18.09
N PRO A 91 -0.03 6.96 17.48
CA PRO A 91 0.60 6.59 16.23
C PRO A 91 0.23 7.57 15.10
N THR A 92 1.12 7.68 14.12
CA THR A 92 0.96 8.56 12.97
C THR A 92 0.40 7.76 11.78
N PHE A 93 -0.76 8.17 11.28
CA PHE A 93 -1.29 7.76 9.99
C PHE A 93 -0.80 8.75 8.92
N LEU A 94 -0.12 8.24 7.91
CA LEU A 94 0.37 9.07 6.81
C LEU A 94 -0.66 9.13 5.69
N LEU A 95 -1.14 10.33 5.37
CA LEU A 95 -2.01 10.56 4.21
C LEU A 95 -1.14 10.76 2.97
N VAL A 96 -1.35 9.93 1.95
CA VAL A 96 -0.55 9.95 0.72
C VAL A 96 -1.45 9.99 -0.51
N ASP A 97 -0.96 10.64 -1.55
CA ASP A 97 -1.68 10.78 -2.81
C ASP A 97 -1.43 9.59 -3.72
N ARG A 98 -2.48 9.19 -4.44
CA ARG A 98 -2.37 8.15 -5.45
C ARG A 98 -1.56 8.61 -6.66
N GLY A 99 -0.66 7.76 -7.14
CA GLY A 99 0.05 7.90 -8.43
C GLY A 99 1.57 8.02 -8.28
N GLY A 100 2.29 8.25 -9.38
CA GLY A 100 3.74 8.50 -9.39
C GLY A 100 4.61 7.32 -9.81
N SER A 101 4.44 6.15 -9.20
CA SER A 101 5.08 4.90 -9.61
C SER A 101 4.07 3.74 -9.54
N LEU A 102 4.18 2.77 -10.44
CA LEU A 102 3.37 1.56 -10.38
C LEU A 102 3.62 0.92 -9.00
N SER A 103 2.57 0.72 -8.21
CA SER A 103 2.65 -0.06 -6.96
C SER A 103 2.95 -1.50 -7.33
N LEU A 104 4.22 -1.80 -7.65
CA LEU A 104 4.76 -3.15 -7.61
C LEU A 104 4.71 -3.54 -6.14
N SER A 105 3.57 -4.11 -5.74
CA SER A 105 3.42 -4.81 -4.48
C SER A 105 4.63 -5.72 -4.37
N LEU A 106 5.49 -5.46 -3.38
CA LEU A 106 6.61 -6.29 -2.98
C LEU A 106 6.09 -7.72 -2.79
N SER A 107 6.15 -8.51 -3.85
CA SER A 107 6.23 -9.95 -3.81
C SER A 107 7.62 -10.30 -3.27
N HIS A 108 7.82 -10.07 -1.99
CA HIS A 108 8.88 -10.72 -1.25
C HIS A 108 8.22 -11.67 -0.26
N ILE A 109 8.20 -12.94 -0.68
CA ILE A 109 8.58 -14.07 0.17
C ILE A 109 9.76 -13.66 1.06
#